data_AF-A0A2Z6MES0-F1
#
_entry.id   AF-A0A2Z6MES0-F1
#
_cell.length_a   1.000
_cell.length_b   1.000
_cell.length_c   1.000
_cell.angle_alpha   90.00
_cell.angle_beta   90.00
_cell.angle_gamma   90.00
#
_symmetry.space_group_name_H-M   'P 1'
#
loop_
_entity.id
_entity.type
_entity.pdbx_description
1 polymer ?
#
loop_
_entity_poly.entity_id
_entity_poly.type
_entity_poly.pdbx_seq_one_letter_code
_entity_poly.pdbx_strand_id
1 'polypeptide(L)'
;MYADLFWNWLEKVASPSADVSRLASFSPEYLRMKDYLRAHLVLLGELKDNPVMMENKKDMEVLVSLYELMMQFRTTVSIIGSMLDKVTLIVLSKKVLSRRSKIARFLYKPDVWKEPEDDWSNNSQGAVNSGHGKAKENNKGMKNKGGKKGKK
;
A
#
# COMPACT_ATOMS: atom_id res chain seq x y z
N MET A 1 6.42 11.86 -6.73
CA MET A 1 6.23 11.20 -8.05
C MET A 1 5.04 10.22 -8.08
N TYR A 2 4.58 9.71 -6.93
CA TYR A 2 3.58 8.64 -6.84
C TYR A 2 2.12 9.11 -6.70
N ALA A 3 1.88 10.27 -6.10
CA ALA A 3 0.54 10.88 -6.00
C ALA A 3 -0.09 11.20 -7.39
N ASP A 4 0.75 11.56 -8.36
CA ASP A 4 0.30 11.89 -9.72
C ASP A 4 -0.31 10.70 -10.45
N LEU A 5 0.11 9.47 -10.12
CA LEU A 5 -0.45 8.24 -10.69
C LEU A 5 -1.90 8.02 -10.24
N PHE A 6 -2.21 8.28 -8.96
CA PHE A 6 -3.56 8.15 -8.44
C PHE A 6 -4.52 9.15 -9.11
N TRP A 7 -4.11 10.42 -9.22
CA TRP A 7 -4.93 11.46 -9.84
C TRP A 7 -5.15 11.21 -11.34
N ASN A 8 -4.08 10.85 -12.06
CA ASN A 8 -4.18 10.51 -13.48
C ASN A 8 -5.08 9.28 -13.72
N TRP A 9 -5.03 8.29 -12.83
CA TRP A 9 -5.94 7.15 -12.89
C TRP A 9 -7.39 7.57 -12.67
N LEU A 10 -7.68 8.40 -11.67
CA LEU A 10 -9.03 8.93 -11.44
C LEU A 10 -9.55 9.73 -12.64
N GLU A 11 -8.71 10.55 -13.26
CA GLU A 11 -9.04 11.33 -14.47
C GLU A 11 -9.41 10.41 -15.64
N LYS A 12 -8.65 9.32 -15.83
CA LYS A 12 -8.96 8.29 -16.83
C LYS A 12 -10.30 7.61 -16.55
N VAL A 13 -10.58 7.24 -15.31
CA VAL A 13 -11.84 6.58 -14.91
C VAL A 13 -13.03 7.53 -15.08
N ALA A 14 -12.86 8.80 -14.74
CA ALA A 14 -13.91 9.81 -14.81
C ALA A 14 -14.19 10.31 -16.24
N SER A 15 -13.32 9.99 -17.21
CA SER A 15 -13.43 10.44 -18.59
C SER A 15 -14.70 9.87 -19.26
N PRO A 16 -15.40 10.66 -20.09
CA PRO A 16 -16.55 10.19 -20.88
C PRO A 16 -16.22 9.02 -21.82
N SER A 17 -14.95 8.90 -22.24
CA SER A 17 -14.45 7.86 -23.15
C SER A 17 -13.84 6.65 -22.42
N ALA A 18 -13.92 6.61 -21.09
CA ALA A 18 -13.26 5.58 -20.30
C ALA A 18 -13.87 4.18 -20.55
N ASP A 19 -13.08 3.25 -21.11
CA ASP A 19 -13.45 1.84 -21.08
C ASP A 19 -13.13 1.24 -19.70
N VAL A 20 -14.06 1.44 -18.76
CA VAL A 20 -13.98 0.94 -17.38
C VAL A 20 -14.00 -0.60 -17.33
N SER A 21 -14.30 -1.29 -18.43
CA SER A 21 -14.20 -2.76 -18.49
C SER A 21 -12.75 -3.24 -18.35
N ARG A 22 -11.78 -2.45 -18.82
CA ARG A 22 -10.34 -2.76 -18.71
C ARG A 22 -9.75 -2.42 -17.34
N LEU A 23 -10.53 -1.74 -16.49
CA LEU A 23 -10.16 -1.42 -15.11
C LEU A 23 -10.44 -2.58 -14.13
N ALA A 24 -11.27 -3.54 -14.53
CA ALA A 24 -11.63 -4.70 -13.71
C ALA A 24 -10.59 -5.83 -13.76
N SER A 25 -9.73 -5.87 -14.78
CA SER A 25 -8.56 -6.74 -14.75
C SER A 25 -7.62 -6.22 -13.67
N PHE A 26 -7.07 -7.11 -12.83
CA PHE A 26 -6.06 -6.86 -11.79
C PHE A 26 -4.76 -6.26 -12.36
N SER A 27 -4.86 -5.14 -13.06
CA SER A 27 -3.75 -4.47 -13.68
C SER A 27 -2.87 -3.91 -12.56
N PRO A 28 -1.56 -3.82 -12.80
CA PRO A 28 -0.64 -3.19 -11.85
C PRO A 28 -1.10 -1.77 -11.43
N GLU A 29 -1.81 -1.04 -12.29
CA GLU A 29 -2.39 0.27 -11.99
C GLU A 29 -3.54 0.17 -10.98
N TYR A 30 -4.43 -0.81 -11.13
CA TYR A 30 -5.53 -1.03 -10.18
C TYR A 30 -5.02 -1.40 -8.79
N LEU A 31 -4.03 -2.30 -8.70
CA LEU A 31 -3.43 -2.70 -7.44
C LEU A 31 -2.74 -1.52 -6.74
N ARG A 32 -1.90 -0.77 -7.48
CA ARG A 32 -1.25 0.43 -6.96
C ARG A 32 -2.25 1.48 -6.50
N MET A 33 -3.36 1.66 -7.23
CA MET A 33 -4.43 2.55 -6.81
C MET A 33 -5.06 2.16 -5.46
N LYS A 34 -5.28 0.86 -5.22
CA LYS A 34 -5.81 0.40 -3.92
C LYS A 34 -4.85 0.71 -2.77
N ASP A 35 -3.56 0.57 -2.99
CA ASP A 35 -2.55 0.90 -1.99
C ASP A 35 -2.51 2.40 -1.70
N TYR A 36 -2.59 3.26 -2.73
CA TYR A 36 -2.71 4.70 -2.52
C TYR A 36 -3.96 5.07 -1.74
N LEU A 37 -5.10 4.51 -2.12
CA LEU A 37 -6.37 4.79 -1.48
C LEU A 37 -6.34 4.37 -0.01
N ARG A 38 -5.71 3.23 0.29
CA ARG A 38 -5.47 2.79 1.68
C ARG A 38 -4.59 3.78 2.43
N ALA A 39 -3.46 4.22 1.88
CA ALA A 39 -2.58 5.17 2.52
C ALA A 39 -3.27 6.52 2.81
N HIS A 40 -4.01 7.04 1.82
CA HIS A 40 -4.79 8.28 1.99
C HIS A 40 -5.86 8.12 3.09
N LEU A 41 -6.52 6.96 3.16
CA LEU A 41 -7.53 6.69 4.19
C LEU A 41 -6.94 6.59 5.61
N VAL A 42 -5.76 5.98 5.77
CA VAL A 42 -5.08 5.92 7.07
C VAL A 42 -4.79 7.33 7.56
N LEU A 43 -4.17 8.17 6.73
CA LEU A 43 -3.82 9.54 7.09
C LEU A 43 -5.04 10.41 7.37
N LEU A 44 -6.08 10.31 6.54
CA LEU A 44 -7.34 11.02 6.80
C LEU A 44 -8.01 10.53 8.10
N GLY A 45 -7.89 9.24 8.42
CA GLY A 45 -8.38 8.65 9.67
C GLY A 45 -7.63 9.20 10.89
N GLU A 46 -6.30 9.19 10.85
CA GLU A 46 -5.45 9.74 11.92
C GLU A 46 -5.72 11.22 12.17
N LEU A 47 -5.86 12.02 11.11
CA LEU A 47 -6.23 13.43 11.23
C LEU A 47 -7.62 13.62 11.85
N LYS A 48 -8.56 12.73 11.53
CA LYS A 48 -9.93 12.80 11.99
C LYS A 48 -10.02 12.41 13.47
N ASP A 49 -9.24 11.44 13.89
CA ASP A 49 -9.22 10.95 15.27
C ASP A 49 -8.38 11.87 16.19
N ASN A 50 -7.53 12.74 15.61
CA ASN A 50 -6.72 13.72 16.33
C ASN A 50 -7.11 15.18 16.01
N PRO A 51 -8.25 15.67 16.52
CA PRO A 51 -8.76 17.02 16.23
C PRO A 51 -7.82 18.14 16.72
N VAL A 52 -6.88 17.85 17.62
CA VAL A 52 -5.84 18.81 18.06
C VAL A 52 -4.94 19.25 16.90
N MET A 53 -4.74 18.39 15.89
CA MET A 53 -3.99 18.72 14.67
C MET A 53 -4.79 19.63 13.71
N MET A 54 -6.05 19.91 14.04
CA MET A 54 -7.01 20.64 13.22
C MET A 54 -7.52 21.86 13.99
N GLU A 55 -6.83 22.99 13.80
CA GLU A 55 -7.12 24.26 14.51
C GLU A 55 -8.53 24.82 14.24
N ASN A 56 -9.20 24.38 13.17
CA ASN A 56 -10.48 24.94 12.73
C ASN A 56 -11.59 23.89 12.67
N LYS A 57 -12.69 24.14 13.39
CA LYS A 57 -13.90 23.28 13.40
C LYS A 57 -14.49 23.06 12.00
N LYS A 58 -14.47 24.08 11.12
CA LYS A 58 -14.96 23.95 9.74
C LYS A 58 -14.08 23.00 8.92
N ASP A 59 -12.78 22.99 9.18
CA ASP A 59 -11.86 22.08 8.50
C ASP A 59 -12.10 20.64 8.95
N MET A 60 -12.47 20.42 10.20
CA MET A 60 -12.84 19.10 10.72
C MET A 60 -14.07 18.52 10.02
N GLU A 61 -15.14 19.31 9.82
CA GLU A 61 -16.32 18.88 9.06
C GLU A 61 -15.97 18.51 7.61
N VAL A 62 -15.09 19.30 6.98
CA VAL A 62 -14.61 18.99 5.63
C VAL A 62 -13.80 17.69 5.62
N LEU A 63 -12.95 17.46 6.61
CA LEU A 63 -12.15 16.24 6.72
C LEU A 63 -13.03 15.00 6.90
N VAL A 64 -14.02 15.04 7.79
CA VAL A 64 -14.98 13.95 7.99
C VAL A 64 -15.68 13.62 6.66
N SER A 65 -16.19 14.65 5.98
CA SER A 65 -16.84 14.48 4.67
C SER A 65 -15.90 13.92 3.59
N LEU A 66 -14.61 14.24 3.63
CA LEU A 66 -13.61 13.67 2.73
C LEU A 66 -13.30 12.21 3.04
N TYR A 67 -13.15 11.88 4.33
CA TYR A 67 -12.91 10.52 4.78
C TYR A 67 -14.06 9.58 4.36
N GLU A 68 -15.30 10.00 4.57
CA GLU A 68 -16.49 9.26 4.15
C GLU A 68 -16.53 9.04 2.64
N LEU A 69 -16.24 10.07 1.85
CA LEU A 69 -16.18 9.98 0.39
C LEU A 69 -15.11 8.97 -0.07
N MET A 70 -13.92 9.02 0.52
CA MET A 70 -12.82 8.10 0.20
C MET A 70 -13.14 6.66 0.63
N MET A 71 -13.84 6.48 1.75
CA MET A 71 -14.32 5.17 2.20
C MET A 71 -15.36 4.59 1.26
N GLN A 72 -16.35 5.39 0.84
CA GLN A 72 -17.33 4.97 -0.16
C GLN A 72 -16.63 4.57 -1.47
N PHE A 73 -15.69 5.39 -1.93
CA PHE A 73 -14.89 5.10 -3.12
C PHE A 73 -14.16 3.76 -3.01
N ARG A 74 -13.49 3.49 -1.88
CA ARG A 74 -12.79 2.22 -1.63
C ARG A 74 -13.73 1.03 -1.66
N THR A 75 -14.89 1.15 -1.02
CA THR A 75 -15.89 0.09 -1.00
C THR A 75 -16.37 -0.21 -2.42
N THR A 76 -16.72 0.82 -3.20
CA THR A 76 -17.12 0.64 -4.60
C THR A 76 -16.01 0.00 -5.43
N VAL A 77 -14.78 0.50 -5.37
CA VAL A 77 -13.61 -0.08 -6.07
C VAL A 77 -13.38 -1.55 -5.70
N SER A 78 -13.66 -1.94 -4.45
CA SER A 78 -13.50 -3.32 -3.99
C SER A 78 -14.63 -4.23 -4.50
N ILE A 79 -15.86 -3.72 -4.59
CA ILE A 79 -17.03 -4.44 -5.11
C ILE A 79 -16.99 -4.57 -6.64
N ILE A 80 -16.33 -3.64 -7.35
CA ILE A 80 -16.19 -3.68 -8.81
C ILE A 80 -15.47 -4.93 -9.30
N GLY A 81 -14.62 -5.55 -8.48
CA GLY A 81 -14.06 -6.87 -8.80
C GLY A 81 -15.12 -7.98 -8.93
N SER A 82 -16.31 -7.80 -8.37
CA SER A 82 -17.39 -8.81 -8.31
C SER A 82 -18.70 -8.43 -9.01
N MET A 83 -19.12 -7.15 -8.98
CA MET A 83 -20.35 -6.67 -9.63
C MET A 83 -20.14 -5.22 -10.08
N LEU A 84 -19.97 -5.06 -11.38
CA LEU A 84 -19.37 -3.88 -11.97
C LEU A 84 -20.36 -2.72 -12.08
N ASP A 85 -20.60 -1.98 -10.99
CA ASP A 85 -21.34 -0.71 -11.04
C ASP A 85 -20.42 0.44 -11.52
N LYS A 86 -20.21 0.46 -12.85
CA LYS A 86 -19.37 1.47 -13.53
C LYS A 86 -19.87 2.89 -13.28
N VAL A 87 -21.19 3.08 -13.25
CA VAL A 87 -21.79 4.42 -13.13
C VAL A 87 -21.46 5.02 -11.79
N THR A 88 -21.61 4.24 -10.71
CA THR A 88 -21.24 4.69 -9.36
C THR A 88 -19.74 4.97 -9.25
N LEU A 89 -18.87 4.15 -9.86
CA LEU A 89 -17.43 4.42 -9.87
C LEU A 89 -17.09 5.74 -10.53
N ILE A 90 -17.67 6.01 -11.72
CA ILE A 90 -17.43 7.26 -12.46
C ILE A 90 -17.90 8.46 -11.63
N VAL A 91 -19.10 8.38 -11.04
CA VAL A 91 -19.66 9.46 -10.21
C VAL A 91 -18.78 9.74 -9.00
N LEU A 92 -18.35 8.70 -8.28
CA LEU A 92 -17.49 8.87 -7.11
C LEU A 92 -16.10 9.37 -7.51
N SER A 93 -15.53 8.91 -8.63
CA SER A 93 -14.24 9.39 -9.15
C SER A 93 -14.29 10.90 -9.40
N LYS A 94 -15.36 11.39 -10.05
CA LYS A 94 -15.59 12.83 -10.28
C LYS A 94 -15.72 13.61 -8.97
N LYS A 95 -16.41 13.05 -7.97
CA LYS A 95 -16.54 13.68 -6.64
C LYS A 95 -15.20 13.76 -5.91
N VAL A 96 -14.35 12.74 -6.01
CA VAL A 96 -13.00 12.75 -5.42
C VAL A 96 -12.12 13.78 -6.14
N LEU A 97 -12.14 13.81 -7.47
CA LEU A 97 -11.42 14.79 -8.28
C LEU A 97 -11.81 16.24 -7.98
N SER A 98 -13.11 16.53 -7.84
CA SER A 98 -13.57 17.89 -7.52
C SER A 98 -13.11 18.39 -6.15
N ARG A 99 -12.66 17.48 -5.28
CA ARG A 99 -12.11 17.77 -3.96
C ARG A 99 -10.59 17.58 -3.88
N ARG A 100 -9.90 17.34 -5.00
CA ARG A 100 -8.45 17.11 -5.07
C ARG A 100 -7.65 18.17 -4.31
N SER A 101 -7.95 19.44 -4.49
CA SER A 101 -7.25 20.54 -3.79
C SER A 101 -7.45 20.50 -2.27
N LYS A 102 -8.63 20.13 -1.79
CA LYS A 102 -8.93 19.99 -0.36
C LYS A 102 -8.21 18.78 0.23
N ILE A 103 -8.24 17.64 -0.48
CA ILE A 103 -7.51 16.43 -0.10
C ILE A 103 -6.02 16.73 0.00
N ALA A 104 -5.47 17.41 -1.01
CA ALA A 104 -4.07 17.81 -1.03
C ALA A 104 -3.72 18.74 0.14
N ARG A 105 -4.59 19.70 0.47
CA ARG A 105 -4.40 20.61 1.62
C ARG A 105 -4.29 19.86 2.95
N PHE A 106 -5.04 18.78 3.16
CA PHE A 106 -4.97 18.01 4.41
C PHE A 106 -3.81 17.04 4.42
N LEU A 107 -3.57 16.35 3.31
CA LEU A 107 -2.58 15.29 3.24
C LEU A 107 -1.16 15.83 3.11
N TYR A 108 -0.93 16.89 2.34
CA TYR A 108 0.42 17.43 2.09
C TYR A 108 0.73 18.65 2.97
N LYS A 109 0.11 18.74 4.14
CA LYS A 109 0.60 19.65 5.18
C LYS A 109 1.99 19.15 5.62
N PRO A 110 3.02 20.01 5.65
CA PRO A 110 4.39 19.62 6.00
C PRO A 110 4.49 18.87 7.33
N ASP A 111 3.64 19.21 8.29
CA ASP A 111 3.67 18.63 9.64
C ASP A 111 2.92 17.28 9.76
N VAL A 112 2.17 16.90 8.72
CA VAL A 112 1.30 15.71 8.70
C VAL A 112 1.87 14.65 7.75
N TRP A 113 2.41 15.06 6.60
CA TRP A 113 3.04 14.15 5.65
C TRP A 113 4.49 13.89 6.04
N LYS A 114 4.72 12.88 6.88
CA LYS A 114 5.98 12.14 6.76
C LYS A 114 5.77 11.20 5.58
N GLU A 115 6.58 11.35 4.52
CA GLU A 115 6.67 10.28 3.52
C GLU A 115 6.86 8.98 4.29
N PRO A 116 6.10 7.91 3.96
CA PRO A 116 6.43 6.61 4.50
C PRO A 116 7.89 6.38 4.14
N GLU A 117 8.77 6.27 5.14
CA GLU A 117 10.13 5.79 4.90
C GLU A 117 9.97 4.51 4.10
N ASP A 118 10.58 4.47 2.92
CA ASP A 118 10.58 3.31 2.03
C ASP A 118 11.33 2.16 2.71
N ASP A 119 10.72 1.56 3.73
CA ASP A 119 11.13 0.30 4.36
C ASP A 119 10.81 -0.90 3.43
N TRP A 120 10.60 -0.61 2.15
CA TRP A 120 10.55 -1.58 1.06
C TRP A 120 11.93 -1.77 0.38
N SER A 121 12.99 -1.13 0.88
CA SER A 121 14.36 -1.38 0.46
C SER A 121 15.08 -2.29 1.46
N ASN A 122 14.86 -3.61 1.33
CA ASN A 122 15.78 -4.73 1.66
C ASN A 122 15.05 -5.94 2.26
N ASN A 123 14.36 -6.73 1.43
CA ASN A 123 14.14 -8.15 1.74
C ASN A 123 14.37 -9.06 0.53
N SER A 124 15.26 -8.65 -0.38
CA SER A 124 15.72 -9.54 -1.44
C SER A 124 17.20 -9.34 -1.74
N GLN A 125 18.04 -9.69 -0.76
CA GLN A 125 19.41 -10.15 -0.99
C GLN A 125 19.94 -10.81 0.29
N GLY A 126 20.26 -12.11 0.23
CA GLY A 126 21.07 -12.74 1.27
C GLY A 126 20.74 -14.17 1.68
N ALA A 127 20.40 -15.07 0.75
CA ALA A 127 20.57 -16.50 1.00
C ALA A 127 21.76 -17.03 0.18
N VAL A 128 22.96 -16.67 0.60
CA VAL A 128 24.18 -17.41 0.23
C VAL A 128 24.97 -17.63 1.50
N ASN A 129 24.79 -18.83 2.04
CA ASN A 129 25.48 -19.37 3.21
C ASN A 129 26.95 -19.64 2.89
N SER A 130 27.79 -18.61 2.84
CA SER A 130 29.25 -18.78 2.89
C SER A 130 29.71 -19.02 4.33
N GLY A 131 29.49 -20.23 4.84
CA GLY A 131 30.00 -20.69 6.13
C GLY A 131 31.31 -21.47 5.96
N HIS A 132 32.43 -20.81 5.68
CA HIS A 132 33.77 -21.41 5.75
C HIS A 132 34.49 -20.95 7.02
N GLY A 133 34.08 -21.51 8.16
CA GLY A 133 34.74 -21.32 9.44
C GLY A 133 35.90 -22.29 9.59
N LYS A 134 37.14 -21.79 9.51
CA LYS A 134 38.35 -22.51 9.93
C LYS A 134 38.29 -22.75 11.44
N ALA A 135 38.06 -24.00 11.85
CA ALA A 135 38.38 -24.46 13.20
C ALA A 135 39.72 -25.23 13.14
N LYS A 136 40.73 -24.66 13.79
CA LYS A 136 42.04 -25.27 14.02
C LYS A 136 42.02 -25.81 15.45
N GLU A 137 41.96 -27.12 15.62
CA GLU A 137 42.20 -27.75 16.92
C GLU A 137 43.08 -28.98 16.72
N ASN A 138 44.24 -28.95 17.37
CA ASN A 138 45.21 -30.03 17.36
C ASN A 138 45.06 -30.87 18.63
N ASN A 139 45.15 -32.18 18.42
CA ASN A 139 45.92 -33.19 19.16
C ASN A 139 45.20 -34.32 19.91
N LYS A 140 45.69 -35.52 19.51
CA LYS A 140 46.01 -36.73 20.29
C LYS A 140 44.87 -37.64 20.78
N GLY A 141 44.67 -38.69 19.97
CA GLY A 141 45.16 -40.03 20.34
C GLY A 141 44.15 -40.98 20.97
N MET A 142 43.82 -42.07 20.27
CA MET A 142 44.15 -43.45 20.68
C MET A 142 43.56 -44.48 19.70
N LYS A 143 44.38 -45.49 19.39
CA LYS A 143 44.07 -46.69 18.59
C LYS A 143 43.04 -47.60 19.28
N ASN A 144 42.23 -48.30 18.48
CA ASN A 144 42.14 -49.78 18.37
C ASN A 144 40.82 -50.19 17.67
N LYS A 145 40.87 -50.84 16.50
CA LYS A 145 40.86 -52.31 16.22
C LYS A 145 39.49 -53.01 16.38
N GLY A 146 39.08 -53.67 15.30
CA GLY A 146 38.06 -54.74 15.26
C GLY A 146 36.63 -54.22 15.09
N GLY A 147 35.72 -54.78 14.31
CA GLY A 147 35.66 -56.02 13.53
C GLY A 147 34.26 -56.05 12.91
N LYS A 148 34.16 -56.36 11.61
CA LYS A 148 33.53 -57.59 11.08
C LYS A 148 31.99 -57.61 11.06
N LYS A 149 31.47 -57.59 9.81
CA LYS A 149 30.30 -58.30 9.23
C LYS A 149 29.11 -58.65 10.12
N GLY A 150 27.91 -58.37 9.59
CA GLY A 150 26.75 -59.22 9.82
C GLY A 150 25.45 -58.72 9.18
N LYS A 151 25.17 -59.21 7.97
CA LYS A 151 23.81 -59.32 7.41
C LYS A 151 22.99 -60.24 8.31
N LYS A 152 21.74 -59.86 8.63
CA LYS A 152 20.56 -60.64 8.23
C LYS A 152 19.32 -59.77 8.29
#